data_AF-A0A6A6TLQ4-F1
#
_entry.id   AF-A0A6A6TLQ4-F1
#
_cell.length_a   1.000
_cell.length_b   1.000
_cell.length_c   1.000
_cell.angle_alpha   90.00
_cell.angle_beta   90.00
_cell.angle_gamma   90.00
#
_symmetry.space_group_name_H-M   'P 1'
#
loop_
_entity.id
_entity.type
_entity.pdbx_description
1 polymer ?
#
loop_
_entity_poly.entity_id
_entity_poly.type
_entity_poly.pdbx_seq_one_letter_code
_entity_poly.pdbx_strand_id
1 'polypeptide(L)'
;MSDLSARLERLGLSQYLDAFVAEGFDTWETLLDITESDLAAANVRLGHRRKLQRALGQLRDEPSPKALGRQESTYDGDASSSAGASTRVIAGTSSSSSGTAVTKRKYRRHPKPDENAPERPPTAYVVFSIQVRESLRGQDLSFTELAKEAGERWQHLSVEAREQYERQADMEREKYYAELAAYKQTPEYQKYLIYLEDFKAKYRVPQQGKE
;
A
#
# COMPACT_ATOMS: atom_id res chain seq x y z
N MET A 1 -28.95 20.01 24.27
CA MET A 1 -28.37 18.66 24.45
C MET A 1 -28.41 17.83 23.16
N SER A 2 -27.83 18.26 22.03
CA SER A 2 -27.74 17.32 20.88
C SER A 2 -26.82 17.67 19.71
N ASP A 3 -26.24 18.87 19.59
CA ASP A 3 -25.29 19.11 18.47
C ASP A 3 -24.00 18.28 18.64
N LEU A 4 -23.44 18.25 19.86
CA LEU A 4 -22.27 17.42 20.18
C LEU A 4 -22.57 15.92 20.00
N SER A 5 -23.72 15.44 20.52
CA SER A 5 -24.13 14.04 20.42
C SER A 5 -24.28 13.60 18.95
N ALA A 6 -25.00 14.36 18.13
CA ALA A 6 -25.21 14.02 16.72
C ALA A 6 -23.90 14.00 15.92
N ARG A 7 -22.98 14.92 16.21
CA ARG A 7 -21.67 14.96 15.54
C ARG A 7 -20.75 13.82 15.97
N LEU A 8 -20.71 13.50 17.27
CA LEU A 8 -19.95 12.35 17.75
C LEU A 8 -20.54 11.03 17.22
N GLU A 9 -21.86 10.91 17.13
CA GLU A 9 -22.53 9.74 16.53
C GLU A 9 -22.18 9.59 15.05
N ARG A 10 -22.19 10.69 14.26
CA ARG A 10 -21.73 10.69 12.86
C ARG A 10 -20.26 10.26 12.74
N LEU A 11 -19.44 10.60 13.73
CA LEU A 11 -18.04 10.17 13.81
C LEU A 11 -17.87 8.77 14.43
N GLY A 12 -18.94 8.10 14.88
CA GLY A 12 -18.86 6.82 15.58
C GLY A 12 -18.08 6.90 16.89
N LEU A 13 -18.18 8.03 17.60
CA LEU A 13 -17.49 8.38 18.84
C LEU A 13 -18.47 8.69 19.99
N SER A 14 -19.74 8.33 19.86
CA SER A 14 -20.80 8.59 20.86
C SER A 14 -20.48 8.02 22.25
N GLN A 15 -19.69 6.95 22.32
CA GLN A 15 -19.20 6.34 23.56
C GLN A 15 -18.35 7.29 24.44
N TYR A 16 -17.88 8.42 23.91
CA TYR A 16 -17.13 9.41 24.67
C TYR A 16 -17.97 10.62 25.09
N LEU A 17 -19.25 10.65 24.75
CA LEU A 17 -20.15 11.78 25.05
C LEU A 17 -20.20 12.06 26.55
N ASP A 18 -20.47 11.04 27.37
CA ASP A 18 -20.58 11.20 28.82
C ASP A 18 -19.26 11.66 29.45
N ALA A 19 -18.13 11.18 28.91
CA ALA A 19 -16.80 11.60 29.36
C ALA A 19 -16.52 13.07 29.00
N PHE A 20 -16.89 13.52 27.81
CA PHE A 20 -16.73 14.92 27.42
C PHE A 20 -17.63 15.86 28.24
N VAL A 21 -18.88 15.49 28.48
CA VAL A 21 -19.81 16.28 29.29
C VAL A 21 -19.34 16.35 30.75
N ALA A 22 -18.81 15.26 31.31
CA ALA A 22 -18.25 15.23 32.67
C ALA A 22 -17.04 16.15 32.84
N GLU A 23 -16.21 16.28 31.79
CA GLU A 23 -15.04 17.18 31.75
C GLU A 23 -15.39 18.62 31.33
N GLY A 24 -16.68 18.95 31.16
CA GLY A 24 -17.15 20.30 30.85
C GLY A 24 -17.19 20.65 29.36
N PHE A 25 -16.99 19.68 28.46
CA PHE A 25 -17.14 19.83 27.02
C PHE A 25 -18.55 19.39 26.57
N ASP A 26 -19.54 20.22 26.84
CA ASP A 26 -20.97 19.94 26.59
C ASP A 26 -21.44 20.33 25.17
N THR A 27 -20.61 21.05 24.43
CA THR A 27 -20.91 21.67 23.13
C THR A 27 -19.81 21.40 22.11
N TRP A 28 -20.14 21.44 20.82
CA TRP A 28 -19.12 21.26 19.76
C TRP A 28 -18.10 22.39 19.74
N GLU A 29 -18.50 23.60 20.16
CA GLU A 29 -17.63 24.79 20.22
C GLU A 29 -16.57 24.66 21.32
N THR A 30 -16.94 24.24 22.53
CA THR A 30 -15.96 23.97 23.61
C THR A 30 -14.99 22.85 23.24
N LEU A 31 -15.44 21.88 22.43
CA LEU A 31 -14.61 20.80 21.92
C LEU A 31 -13.59 21.26 20.86
N LEU A 32 -13.72 22.45 20.26
CA LEU A 32 -12.73 22.98 19.32
C LEU A 32 -11.43 23.37 20.02
N ASP A 33 -11.51 23.74 21.30
CA ASP A 33 -10.37 24.16 22.12
C ASP A 33 -9.73 23.00 22.90
N ILE A 34 -10.27 21.78 22.76
CA ILE A 34 -9.77 20.60 23.47
C ILE A 34 -8.33 20.28 23.03
N THR A 35 -7.42 20.15 23.99
CA THR A 35 -6.03 19.81 23.70
C THR A 35 -5.84 18.30 23.59
N GLU A 36 -4.70 17.87 23.04
CA GLU A 36 -4.35 16.44 23.00
C GLU A 36 -4.19 15.84 24.41
N SER A 37 -3.81 16.66 25.40
CA SER A 37 -3.70 16.26 26.81
C SER A 37 -5.07 15.95 27.41
N ASP A 38 -6.08 16.80 27.13
CA ASP A 38 -7.44 16.62 27.65
C ASP A 38 -8.11 15.38 27.05
N LEU A 39 -7.90 15.16 25.75
CA LEU A 39 -8.32 13.91 25.07
C LEU A 39 -7.59 12.67 25.63
N ALA A 40 -6.39 12.85 26.20
CA ALA A 40 -5.67 11.79 26.87
C ALA A 40 -6.22 11.50 28.27
N ALA A 41 -6.54 12.54 29.04
CA ALA A 41 -7.17 12.44 30.33
C ALA A 41 -8.57 11.78 30.24
N ALA A 42 -9.35 12.11 29.20
CA ALA A 42 -10.64 11.50 28.90
C ALA A 42 -10.54 10.05 28.34
N ASN A 43 -9.35 9.44 28.35
CA ASN A 43 -9.07 8.07 27.91
C ASN A 43 -9.54 7.74 26.48
N VAL A 44 -9.60 8.76 25.61
CA VAL A 44 -9.98 8.58 24.20
C VAL A 44 -8.86 7.82 23.49
N ARG A 45 -9.16 6.80 22.68
CA ARG A 45 -8.10 6.05 21.97
C ARG A 45 -7.41 6.94 20.93
N LEU A 46 -6.10 6.79 20.72
CA LEU A 46 -5.32 7.65 19.81
C LEU A 46 -5.92 7.74 18.38
N GLY A 47 -6.46 6.63 17.85
CA GLY A 47 -7.15 6.64 16.56
C GLY A 47 -8.45 7.46 16.55
N HIS A 48 -9.18 7.45 17.67
CA HIS A 48 -10.39 8.24 17.87
C HIS A 48 -10.05 9.72 18.07
N ARG A 49 -8.97 10.05 18.81
CA ARG A 49 -8.44 11.42 18.92
C ARG A 49 -8.13 12.00 17.55
N ARG A 50 -7.42 11.26 16.70
CA ARG A 50 -7.11 11.67 15.31
C ARG A 50 -8.35 11.85 14.45
N LYS A 51 -9.37 11.00 14.62
CA LYS A 51 -10.65 11.12 13.91
C LYS A 51 -11.38 12.39 14.32
N LEU A 52 -11.40 12.69 15.62
CA LEU A 52 -12.00 13.89 16.18
C LEU A 52 -11.26 15.17 15.74
N GLN A 53 -9.93 15.19 15.89
CA GLN A 53 -9.08 16.32 15.46
C GLN A 53 -9.21 16.63 13.96
N ARG A 54 -9.35 15.61 13.09
CA ARG A 54 -9.62 15.82 11.66
C ARG A 54 -10.99 16.46 11.41
N ALA A 55 -12.01 16.04 12.15
CA ALA A 55 -13.36 16.60 12.04
C ALA A 55 -13.44 18.02 12.59
N LEU A 56 -12.71 18.33 13.66
CA LEU A 56 -12.59 19.68 14.23
C LEU A 56 -11.82 20.62 13.28
N GLY A 57 -10.75 20.13 12.64
CA GLY A 57 -9.97 20.91 11.67
C GLY A 57 -10.75 21.31 10.41
N GLN A 58 -11.71 20.50 9.96
CA GLN A 58 -12.56 20.80 8.80
C GLN A 58 -13.55 21.95 9.04
N LEU A 59 -13.89 22.26 10.29
CA LEU A 59 -14.76 23.40 10.65
C LEU A 59 -14.00 24.68 10.97
N ARG A 60 -12.67 24.61 11.13
CA ARG A 60 -11.83 25.79 11.37
C ARG A 60 -11.59 26.61 10.09
N ASP A 61 -11.90 26.03 8.93
CA ASP A 61 -11.82 26.62 7.58
C ASP A 61 -13.22 26.64 6.90
N GLU A 62 -14.19 27.34 7.49
CA GLU A 62 -15.39 27.78 6.76
C GLU A 62 -15.19 29.23 6.26
N PRO A 63 -14.90 29.45 4.96
CA PRO A 63 -14.94 30.78 4.36
C PRO A 63 -16.39 31.23 4.19
N SER A 64 -16.77 32.26 4.94
CA SER A 64 -18.03 33.00 4.81
C SER A 64 -18.36 33.35 3.34
N PRO A 65 -19.54 32.98 2.79
CA PRO A 65 -19.87 33.28 1.40
C PRO A 65 -20.54 34.65 1.30
N LYS A 66 -19.78 35.69 0.91
CA LYS A 66 -20.35 36.94 0.40
C LYS A 66 -19.60 37.46 -0.84
N ALA A 67 -20.33 37.41 -1.95
CA ALA A 67 -20.41 38.37 -3.06
C ALA A 67 -19.24 38.55 -4.05
N LEU A 68 -19.45 38.02 -5.25
CA LEU A 68 -19.44 38.68 -6.57
C LEU A 68 -18.53 39.91 -6.79
N GLY A 69 -17.63 39.80 -7.77
CA GLY A 69 -16.88 40.93 -8.32
C GLY A 69 -16.07 40.59 -9.57
N ARG A 70 -16.78 40.36 -10.68
CA ARG A 70 -16.30 40.35 -12.07
C ARG A 70 -15.52 41.63 -12.42
N GLN A 71 -14.33 41.53 -13.02
CA GLN A 71 -13.96 42.21 -14.29
C GLN A 71 -12.55 41.86 -14.78
N GLU A 72 -12.46 41.67 -16.10
CA GLU A 72 -11.27 41.42 -16.92
C GLU A 72 -10.31 42.63 -16.95
N SER A 73 -9.01 42.37 -17.17
CA SER A 73 -8.17 43.27 -17.97
C SER A 73 -7.00 42.52 -18.62
N THR A 74 -6.93 42.70 -19.94
CA THR A 74 -5.96 42.25 -20.93
C THR A 74 -4.66 43.04 -20.88
N TYR A 75 -3.49 42.40 -20.91
CA TYR A 75 -2.22 43.00 -21.34
C TYR A 75 -1.29 41.96 -21.98
N ASP A 76 -0.88 42.22 -23.23
CA ASP A 76 0.21 41.58 -23.97
C ASP A 76 1.58 41.88 -23.34
N GLY A 77 2.56 40.97 -23.49
CA GLY A 77 3.96 41.26 -23.16
C GLY A 77 4.90 40.04 -23.12
N ASP A 78 5.74 39.96 -24.15
CA ASP A 78 6.89 39.07 -24.42
C ASP A 78 7.93 38.94 -23.28
N ALA A 79 8.53 37.73 -23.11
CA ALA A 79 9.97 37.48 -22.92
C ALA A 79 10.32 36.13 -22.23
N SER A 80 10.99 35.26 -22.99
CA SER A 80 12.04 34.26 -22.67
C SER A 80 12.25 33.74 -21.23
N SER A 81 11.85 32.48 -21.02
CA SER A 81 12.60 31.28 -20.57
C SER A 81 13.91 31.41 -19.76
N SER A 82 13.90 30.88 -18.52
CA SER A 82 14.91 29.92 -17.99
C SER A 82 14.54 29.36 -16.60
N ALA A 83 14.13 28.09 -16.60
CA ALA A 83 14.37 27.02 -15.60
C ALA A 83 14.06 27.25 -14.11
N GLY A 84 12.92 26.70 -13.67
CA GLY A 84 12.64 26.34 -12.28
C GLY A 84 11.77 25.08 -12.22
N ALA A 85 12.35 23.97 -11.75
CA ALA A 85 11.68 22.68 -11.62
C ALA A 85 10.56 22.72 -10.56
N SER A 86 9.37 22.22 -10.89
CA SER A 86 8.29 21.97 -9.93
C SER A 86 7.67 20.60 -10.16
N THR A 87 7.97 19.72 -9.20
CA THR A 87 7.44 18.37 -9.03
C THR A 87 5.92 18.40 -8.85
N ARG A 88 5.22 17.71 -9.76
CA ARG A 88 3.77 17.54 -9.76
C ARG A 88 3.37 16.51 -8.69
N VAL A 89 2.81 16.97 -7.58
CA VAL A 89 2.16 16.08 -6.60
C VAL A 89 0.74 15.74 -7.07
N ILE A 90 0.52 14.46 -7.32
CA ILE A 90 -0.74 13.84 -7.74
C ILE A 90 -1.66 13.68 -6.53
N ALA A 91 -2.82 14.35 -6.60
CA ALA A 91 -3.91 14.25 -5.64
C ALA A 91 -4.56 12.86 -5.70
N GLY A 92 -4.49 12.13 -4.58
CA GLY A 92 -5.13 10.84 -4.37
C GLY A 92 -6.57 11.01 -3.91
N THR A 93 -7.48 10.67 -4.82
CA THR A 93 -8.92 10.47 -4.67
C THR A 93 -9.32 9.68 -3.40
N SER A 94 -10.29 10.21 -2.66
CA SER A 94 -10.90 9.59 -1.49
C SER A 94 -12.05 8.68 -1.89
N SER A 95 -11.87 7.37 -1.71
CA SER A 95 -12.98 6.40 -1.66
C SER A 95 -13.23 5.93 -0.23
N SER A 96 -14.50 5.92 0.12
CA SER A 96 -15.10 5.58 1.40
C SER A 96 -15.09 4.07 1.68
N SER A 97 -14.80 3.67 2.92
CA SER A 97 -15.48 2.52 3.58
C SER A 97 -15.03 2.31 5.04
N SER A 98 -16.02 2.39 5.93
CA SER A 98 -16.22 1.59 7.16
C SER A 98 -15.03 0.92 7.87
N GLY A 99 -14.61 1.56 8.97
CA GLY A 99 -14.50 0.98 10.32
C GLY A 99 -14.05 -0.47 10.53
N THR A 100 -12.73 -0.71 10.49
CA THR A 100 -12.05 -1.61 11.44
C THR A 100 -10.71 -0.98 11.80
N ALA A 101 -10.33 -0.98 13.08
CA ALA A 101 -9.04 -0.46 13.53
C ALA A 101 -7.92 -1.37 13.02
N VAL A 102 -7.41 -1.08 11.81
CA VAL A 102 -6.27 -1.81 11.23
C VAL A 102 -5.03 -1.46 12.04
N THR A 103 -4.67 -2.34 13.00
CA THR A 103 -3.32 -2.32 13.56
C THR A 103 -2.35 -2.53 12.40
N LYS A 104 -1.40 -1.60 12.20
CA LYS A 104 -0.38 -1.77 11.15
C LYS A 104 0.35 -3.07 11.43
N ARG A 105 0.22 -4.05 10.54
CA ARG A 105 0.91 -5.34 10.65
C ARG A 105 2.40 -5.10 10.84
N LYS A 106 2.99 -5.68 11.90
CA LYS A 106 4.43 -5.59 12.14
C LYS A 106 5.16 -6.31 11.01
N TYR A 107 6.02 -5.58 10.30
CA TYR A 107 6.78 -6.14 9.18
C TYR A 107 7.72 -7.24 9.69
N ARG A 108 7.55 -8.47 9.17
CA ARG A 108 8.47 -9.58 9.44
C ARG A 108 9.60 -9.50 8.43
N ARG A 109 10.83 -9.54 8.91
CA ARG A 109 12.00 -9.57 8.02
C ARG A 109 12.11 -10.94 7.36
N HIS A 110 12.48 -10.96 6.08
CA HIS A 110 12.76 -12.18 5.33
C HIS A 110 14.29 -12.39 5.23
N PRO A 111 14.77 -13.65 5.24
CA PRO A 111 16.17 -13.95 5.00
C PRO A 111 16.60 -13.46 3.62
N LYS A 112 17.88 -13.12 3.46
CA LYS A 112 18.44 -12.79 2.15
C LYS A 112 18.48 -14.03 1.25
N PRO A 113 18.20 -13.91 -0.06
CA PRO A 113 18.46 -14.99 -1.00
C PRO A 113 19.97 -15.25 -1.10
N ASP A 114 20.36 -16.49 -1.39
CA ASP A 114 21.76 -16.81 -1.70
C ASP A 114 22.08 -16.43 -3.14
N GLU A 115 23.21 -15.78 -3.36
CA GLU A 115 23.74 -15.41 -4.69
C GLU A 115 24.35 -16.61 -5.43
N ASN A 116 24.76 -17.66 -4.71
CA ASN A 116 25.41 -18.84 -5.28
C ASN A 116 24.42 -19.96 -5.63
N ALA A 117 23.17 -19.84 -5.17
CA ALA A 117 22.15 -20.83 -5.47
C ALA A 117 21.73 -20.70 -6.94
N PRO A 118 21.54 -21.82 -7.67
CA PRO A 118 21.01 -21.74 -9.02
C PRO A 118 19.63 -21.06 -9.00
N GLU A 119 19.36 -20.26 -10.01
CA GLU A 119 18.08 -19.57 -10.15
C GLU A 119 17.01 -20.52 -10.68
N ARG A 120 15.76 -20.33 -10.22
CA ARG A 120 14.65 -21.16 -10.67
C ARG A 120 14.30 -20.81 -12.13
N PRO A 121 14.24 -21.79 -13.03
CA PRO A 121 13.92 -21.53 -14.43
C PRO A 121 12.45 -21.08 -14.56
N PRO A 122 12.14 -20.25 -15.57
CA PRO A 122 10.79 -19.82 -15.85
C PRO A 122 9.91 -21.00 -16.30
N THR A 123 8.64 -20.97 -15.91
CA THR A 123 7.66 -21.96 -16.40
C THR A 123 7.31 -21.70 -17.87
N ALA A 124 6.75 -22.72 -18.55
CA ALA A 124 6.30 -22.64 -19.95
C ALA A 124 5.45 -21.39 -20.25
N TYR A 125 4.45 -21.11 -19.41
CA TYR A 125 3.61 -19.91 -19.55
C TYR A 125 4.40 -18.62 -19.37
N VAL A 126 5.37 -18.57 -18.44
CA VAL A 126 6.19 -17.37 -18.22
C VAL A 126 7.04 -17.08 -19.44
N VAL A 127 7.71 -18.09 -20.00
CA VAL A 127 8.48 -17.97 -21.25
C VAL A 127 7.60 -17.45 -22.38
N PHE A 128 6.42 -18.05 -22.58
CA PHE A 128 5.45 -17.59 -23.56
C PHE A 128 5.00 -16.15 -23.31
N SER A 129 4.69 -15.79 -22.07
CA SER A 129 4.23 -14.44 -21.72
C SER A 129 5.29 -13.37 -21.98
N ILE A 130 6.57 -13.70 -21.81
CA ILE A 130 7.69 -12.81 -22.15
C ILE A 130 7.72 -12.60 -23.67
N GLN A 131 7.66 -13.69 -24.45
CA GLN A 131 7.64 -13.60 -25.92
C GLN A 131 6.44 -12.80 -26.44
N VAL A 132 5.25 -13.00 -25.87
CA VAL A 132 4.05 -12.23 -26.23
C VAL A 132 4.25 -10.75 -25.89
N ARG A 133 4.75 -10.43 -24.70
CA ARG A 133 5.03 -9.04 -24.30
C ARG A 133 6.08 -8.39 -25.20
N GLU A 134 7.09 -9.13 -25.62
CA GLU A 134 8.08 -8.65 -26.59
C GLU A 134 7.47 -8.41 -27.97
N SER A 135 6.57 -9.28 -28.43
CA SER A 135 5.85 -9.09 -29.70
C SER A 135 4.92 -7.87 -29.69
N LEU A 136 4.43 -7.49 -28.51
CA LEU A 136 3.56 -6.33 -28.28
C LEU A 136 4.33 -5.09 -27.81
N ARG A 137 5.67 -5.18 -27.76
CA ARG A 137 6.53 -4.09 -27.34
C ARG A 137 6.42 -2.96 -28.36
N GLY A 138 5.98 -1.79 -27.91
CA GLY A 138 5.74 -0.63 -28.77
C GLY A 138 4.28 -0.33 -29.04
N GLN A 139 3.35 -1.18 -28.58
CA GLN A 139 1.96 -0.79 -28.40
C GLN A 139 1.83 -0.06 -27.05
N ASP A 140 1.08 1.05 -27.01
CA ASP A 140 0.80 1.81 -25.77
C ASP A 140 -0.21 1.08 -24.86
N LEU A 141 0.01 -0.22 -24.65
CA LEU A 141 -0.79 -1.07 -23.78
C LEU A 141 -0.23 -1.03 -22.36
N SER A 142 -1.14 -0.92 -21.39
CA SER A 142 -0.79 -1.05 -19.98
C SER A 142 -0.30 -2.48 -19.66
N PHE A 143 0.51 -2.62 -18.62
CA PHE A 143 0.95 -3.93 -18.12
C PHE A 143 -0.22 -4.90 -17.88
N THR A 144 -1.34 -4.37 -17.39
CA THR A 144 -2.57 -5.15 -17.16
C THR A 144 -3.20 -5.65 -18.44
N GLU A 145 -3.19 -4.87 -19.52
CA GLU A 145 -3.71 -5.30 -20.82
C GLU A 145 -2.80 -6.32 -21.47
N LEU A 146 -1.48 -6.11 -21.43
CA LEU A 146 -0.49 -7.09 -21.89
C LEU A 146 -0.61 -8.43 -21.18
N ALA A 147 -0.87 -8.42 -19.86
CA ALA A 147 -1.06 -9.64 -19.09
C ALA A 147 -2.36 -10.37 -19.46
N LYS A 148 -3.45 -9.65 -19.76
CA LYS A 148 -4.70 -10.24 -20.24
C LYS A 148 -4.52 -10.87 -21.61
N GLU A 149 -3.94 -10.13 -22.55
CA GLU A 149 -3.66 -10.61 -23.91
C GLU A 149 -2.76 -11.85 -23.90
N ALA A 150 -1.71 -11.87 -23.08
CA ALA A 150 -0.86 -13.06 -22.94
C ALA A 150 -1.62 -14.26 -22.38
N GLY A 151 -2.52 -14.04 -21.42
CA GLY A 151 -3.39 -15.10 -20.89
C GLY A 151 -4.35 -15.65 -21.94
N GLU A 152 -5.01 -14.76 -22.70
CA GLU A 152 -5.94 -15.15 -23.76
C GLU A 152 -5.25 -15.92 -24.89
N ARG A 153 -4.07 -15.47 -25.34
CA ARG A 153 -3.29 -16.19 -26.35
C ARG A 153 -2.83 -17.57 -25.87
N TRP A 154 -2.52 -17.71 -24.59
CA TRP A 154 -2.13 -19.02 -24.02
C TRP A 154 -3.31 -20.00 -24.00
N GLN A 155 -4.52 -19.53 -23.67
CA GLN A 155 -5.72 -20.37 -23.67
C GLN A 155 -6.13 -20.82 -25.08
N HIS A 156 -5.93 -19.97 -26.08
CA HIS A 156 -6.20 -20.28 -27.49
C HIS A 156 -5.04 -20.96 -28.21
N LEU A 157 -3.90 -21.16 -27.55
CA LEU A 157 -2.76 -21.85 -28.12
C LEU A 157 -3.11 -23.32 -28.41
N SER A 158 -2.63 -23.86 -29.54
CA SER A 158 -2.83 -25.28 -29.83
C SER A 158 -2.16 -26.15 -28.77
N VAL A 159 -2.72 -27.34 -28.53
CA VAL A 159 -2.16 -28.28 -27.56
C VAL A 159 -0.72 -28.64 -27.90
N GLU A 160 -0.42 -28.85 -29.19
CA GLU A 160 0.94 -29.16 -29.66
C GLU A 160 1.93 -28.03 -29.39
N ALA A 161 1.55 -26.77 -29.65
CA ALA A 161 2.42 -25.63 -29.38
C ALA A 161 2.63 -25.44 -27.88
N ARG A 162 1.58 -25.62 -27.07
CA ARG A 162 1.68 -25.58 -25.61
C ARG A 162 2.61 -26.68 -25.07
N GLU A 163 2.49 -27.90 -25.57
CA GLU A 163 3.34 -29.03 -25.19
C GLU A 163 4.81 -28.78 -25.52
N GLN A 164 5.14 -28.06 -26.60
CA GLN A 164 6.52 -27.69 -26.91
C GLN A 164 7.11 -26.77 -25.83
N TYR A 165 6.34 -25.76 -25.40
CA TYR A 165 6.76 -24.88 -24.30
C TYR A 165 6.87 -25.63 -22.97
N GLU A 166 5.94 -26.54 -22.68
CA GLU A 166 5.97 -27.38 -21.49
C GLU A 166 7.20 -28.30 -21.48
N ARG A 167 7.49 -28.98 -22.60
CA ARG A 167 8.67 -29.83 -22.75
C ARG A 167 9.96 -29.04 -22.54
N GLN A 168 10.07 -27.84 -23.12
CA GLN A 168 11.24 -26.99 -22.94
C GLN A 168 11.40 -26.57 -21.48
N ALA A 169 10.31 -26.14 -20.83
CA ALA A 169 10.33 -25.75 -19.42
C ALA A 169 10.66 -26.94 -18.49
N ASP A 170 10.18 -28.14 -18.82
CA ASP A 170 10.48 -29.36 -18.07
C ASP A 170 11.97 -29.74 -18.18
N MET A 171 12.56 -29.62 -19.38
CA MET A 171 14.00 -29.84 -19.57
C MET A 171 14.85 -28.84 -18.78
N GLU A 172 14.48 -27.56 -18.77
CA GLU A 172 15.18 -26.55 -17.97
C GLU A 172 15.00 -26.78 -16.48
N ARG A 173 13.81 -27.21 -16.05
CA ARG A 173 13.53 -27.60 -14.68
C ARG A 173 14.37 -28.80 -14.23
N GLU A 174 14.55 -29.80 -15.07
CA GLU A 174 15.41 -30.95 -14.78
C GLU A 174 16.88 -30.54 -14.63
N LYS A 175 17.40 -29.69 -15.53
CA LYS A 175 18.75 -29.12 -15.41
C LYS A 175 18.93 -28.36 -14.10
N TYR A 176 17.97 -27.50 -13.76
CA TYR A 176 17.96 -26.78 -12.49
C TYR A 176 18.01 -27.71 -11.29
N TYR A 177 17.24 -28.81 -11.29
CA TYR A 177 17.28 -29.76 -10.18
C TYR A 177 18.62 -30.48 -10.06
N ALA A 178 19.25 -30.81 -11.18
CA ALA A 178 20.60 -31.39 -11.18
C ALA A 178 21.64 -30.40 -10.63
N GLU A 179 21.62 -29.14 -11.08
CA GLU A 179 22.49 -28.08 -10.57
C GLU A 179 22.25 -27.80 -9.08
N LEU A 180 20.99 -27.76 -8.65
CA LEU A 180 20.62 -27.58 -7.25
C LEU A 180 21.10 -28.75 -6.39
N ALA A 181 21.04 -29.98 -6.89
CA ALA A 181 21.56 -31.15 -6.18
C ALA A 181 23.08 -31.07 -6.02
N ALA A 182 23.81 -30.60 -7.04
CA ALA A 182 25.24 -30.35 -6.95
C ALA A 182 25.56 -29.23 -5.95
N TYR A 183 24.87 -28.10 -6.05
CA TYR A 183 25.03 -26.94 -5.17
C TYR A 183 24.77 -27.28 -3.69
N LYS A 184 23.80 -28.16 -3.39
CA LYS A 184 23.56 -28.62 -2.01
C LYS A 184 24.74 -29.33 -1.36
N GLN A 185 25.67 -29.87 -2.15
CA GLN A 185 26.87 -30.54 -1.63
C GLN A 185 28.04 -29.58 -1.42
N THR A 186 27.93 -28.33 -1.84
CA THR A 186 29.03 -27.37 -1.78
C THR A 186 29.10 -26.69 -0.40
N PRO A 187 30.28 -26.22 0.03
CA PRO A 187 30.43 -25.53 1.32
C PRO A 187 29.69 -24.19 1.36
N GLU A 188 29.40 -23.56 0.22
CA GLU A 188 28.59 -22.34 0.12
C GLU A 188 27.18 -22.58 0.65
N TYR A 189 26.55 -23.70 0.27
CA TYR A 189 25.22 -24.05 0.78
C TYR A 189 25.22 -24.24 2.30
N GLN A 190 26.27 -24.84 2.86
CA GLN A 190 26.40 -24.99 4.32
C GLN A 190 26.51 -23.64 5.03
N LYS A 191 27.29 -22.70 4.50
CA LYS A 191 27.36 -21.33 5.03
C LYS A 191 26.00 -20.64 4.99
N TYR A 192 25.24 -20.84 3.91
CA TYR A 192 23.90 -20.30 3.78
C TYR A 192 22.93 -20.91 4.79
N LEU A 193 23.01 -22.22 5.07
CA LEU A 193 22.21 -22.86 6.11
C LEU A 193 22.49 -22.27 7.50
N ILE A 194 23.77 -22.06 7.85
CA ILE A 194 24.15 -21.41 9.12
C ILE A 194 23.57 -20.00 9.19
N TYR A 195 23.68 -19.22 8.11
CA TYR A 195 23.06 -17.90 8.03
C TYR A 195 21.53 -17.94 8.24
N LEU A 196 20.83 -18.92 7.65
CA LEU A 196 19.39 -19.09 7.83
C LEU A 196 19.02 -19.41 9.28
N GLU A 197 19.81 -20.24 9.95
CA GLU A 197 19.64 -20.56 11.38
C GLU A 197 19.84 -19.32 12.25
N ASP A 198 20.93 -18.59 12.05
CA ASP A 198 21.23 -17.33 12.75
C ASP A 198 20.13 -16.29 12.51
N PHE A 199 19.66 -16.15 11.28
CA PHE A 199 18.57 -15.25 10.93
C PHE A 199 17.29 -15.65 11.68
N LYS A 200 16.94 -16.94 11.67
CA LYS A 200 15.75 -17.44 12.36
C LYS A 200 15.85 -17.25 13.87
N ALA A 201 17.03 -17.48 14.46
CA ALA A 201 17.28 -17.26 15.88
C ALA A 201 17.15 -15.77 16.25
N LYS A 202 17.76 -14.88 15.46
CA LYS A 202 17.74 -13.42 15.67
C LYS A 202 16.35 -12.80 15.53
N TYR A 203 15.52 -13.32 14.63
CA TYR A 203 14.18 -12.81 14.36
C TYR A 203 13.06 -13.70 14.89
N ARG A 204 13.36 -14.64 15.81
CA ARG A 204 12.36 -15.44 16.51
C ARG A 204 11.45 -14.51 17.31
N VAL A 205 10.19 -14.39 16.88
CA VAL A 205 9.18 -13.62 17.61
C VAL A 205 8.78 -14.43 18.86
N PRO A 206 8.90 -13.89 20.08
CA PRO A 206 8.26 -14.49 21.25
C PRO A 206 6.75 -14.49 20.98
N GLN A 207 6.14 -15.66 20.89
CA GLN A 207 4.69 -15.76 20.98
C GLN A 207 4.33 -15.41 22.42
N GLN A 208 4.02 -14.13 22.69
CA GLN A 208 3.37 -13.78 23.96
C GLN A 208 1.98 -14.41 23.92
N GLY A 209 1.74 -15.27 24.91
CA GLY A 209 0.51 -16.00 25.10
C GLY A 209 -0.69 -15.06 25.13
N LYS A 210 -1.73 -15.47 24.40
CA LYS A 210 -3.09 -15.07 24.73
C LYS A 210 -3.49 -15.99 25.89
N GLU A 211 -3.22 -15.55 27.12
CA GLU A 211 -3.98 -15.99 28.29
C GLU A 211 -5.12 -15.01 28.53
#